data_AF-A0A970AXC1-F1
#
_entry.id   AF-A0A970AXC1-F1
#
_cell.length_a   1.000
_cell.length_b   1.000
_cell.length_c   1.000
_cell.angle_alpha   90.00
_cell.angle_beta   90.00
_cell.angle_gamma   90.00
#
_symmetry.space_group_name_H-M   'P 1'
#
loop_
_entity.id
_entity.type
_entity.pdbx_description
1 polymer ?
#
loop_
_entity_poly.entity_id
_entity_poly.type
_entity_poly.pdbx_seq_one_letter_code
_entity_poly.pdbx_strand_id
1 'polypeptide(L)'
;MTQEPSLGIRLELLRGLNDTDGYVDPKKYTVEFCNTNETLAYDYYELVCGLGFKASIKKSDAKLYGRKTSDRWRVTYSVRPGDKVFNSFIRVFWNDLRL
;
A
#
# COMPACT_ATOMS: atom_id res chain seq x y z
N MET A 1 2.39 -26.17 13.08
CA MET A 1 1.25 -25.93 12.18
C MET A 1 0.96 -24.44 12.23
N THR A 2 1.55 -23.67 11.33
CA THR A 2 1.24 -22.23 11.20
C THR A 2 -0.16 -22.13 10.60
N GLN A 3 -1.12 -21.62 11.36
CA GLN A 3 -2.42 -21.27 10.81
C GLN A 3 -2.24 -20.02 9.97
N GLU A 4 -2.50 -20.13 8.66
CA GLU A 4 -2.60 -18.97 7.79
C GLU A 4 -3.74 -18.07 8.29
N PRO A 5 -3.50 -16.76 8.48
CA PRO A 5 -4.54 -15.84 8.94
C PRO A 5 -5.70 -15.81 7.94
N SER A 6 -6.93 -15.73 8.46
CA SER A 6 -8.13 -15.62 7.63
C SER A 6 -8.09 -14.35 6.76
N LEU A 7 -8.81 -14.36 5.62
CA LEU A 7 -8.83 -13.23 4.68
C LEU A 7 -9.19 -11.89 5.36
N GLY A 8 -10.10 -11.90 6.33
CA GLY A 8 -10.48 -10.71 7.09
C GLY A 8 -9.33 -10.13 7.89
N ILE A 9 -8.55 -10.99 8.58
CA ILE A 9 -7.38 -10.56 9.35
C ILE A 9 -6.31 -9.97 8.42
N ARG A 10 -6.07 -10.60 7.27
CA ARG A 10 -5.11 -10.11 6.27
C ARG A 10 -5.53 -8.73 5.73
N LEU A 11 -6.82 -8.52 5.51
CA LEU A 11 -7.36 -7.24 5.07
C LEU A 11 -7.23 -6.16 6.16
N GLU A 12 -7.52 -6.47 7.42
CA GLU A 12 -7.32 -5.53 8.53
C GLU A 12 -5.85 -5.17 8.73
N LEU A 13 -4.94 -6.13 8.58
CA LEU A 13 -3.51 -5.88 8.58
C LEU A 13 -3.09 -4.93 7.46
N LEU A 14 -3.56 -5.19 6.23
CA LEU A 14 -3.31 -4.31 5.09
C LEU A 14 -3.83 -2.89 5.37
N ARG A 15 -5.02 -2.76 5.96
CA ARG A 15 -5.60 -1.46 6.32
C ARG A 15 -4.75 -0.70 7.35
N GLY A 16 -4.28 -1.36 8.40
CA GLY A 16 -3.42 -0.72 9.41
C GLY A 16 -2.08 -0.25 8.83
N LEU A 17 -1.48 -1.05 7.94
CA LEU A 17 -0.25 -0.68 7.23
C LEU A 17 -0.47 0.51 6.30
N ASN A 18 -1.60 0.51 5.58
CA ASN A 18 -1.98 1.60 4.69
C ASN A 18 -2.30 2.89 5.44
N ASP A 19 -3.00 2.84 6.57
CA ASP A 19 -3.29 4.03 7.37
C ASP A 19 -2.01 4.69 7.93
N THR A 20 -0.92 3.92 8.11
CA THR A 20 0.35 4.44 8.66
C THR A 20 1.29 4.98 7.57
N ASP A 21 1.60 4.14 6.58
CA ASP A 21 2.65 4.41 5.57
C ASP A 21 2.11 4.41 4.13
N GLY A 22 0.81 4.26 3.96
CA GLY A 22 0.14 4.22 2.67
C GLY A 22 -0.29 5.59 2.17
N TYR A 23 -0.21 5.78 0.86
CA TYR A 23 -0.72 6.95 0.17
C TYR A 23 -1.62 6.51 -1.00
N VAL A 24 -2.72 7.22 -1.23
CA VAL A 24 -3.63 6.94 -2.36
C VAL A 24 -3.65 8.11 -3.34
N ASP A 25 -3.46 7.81 -4.64
CA ASP A 25 -3.69 8.75 -5.74
C ASP A 25 -5.15 8.62 -6.21
N PRO A 26 -6.03 9.61 -5.95
CA PRO A 26 -7.45 9.58 -6.33
C PRO A 26 -7.65 9.52 -7.82
N LYS A 27 -6.77 10.17 -8.57
CA LYS A 27 -6.93 10.37 -10.00
C LYS A 27 -6.57 9.10 -10.76
N LYS A 28 -5.63 8.32 -10.22
CA LYS A 28 -5.14 7.08 -10.82
C LYS A 28 -5.71 5.82 -10.17
N TYR A 29 -6.42 5.95 -9.05
CA TYR A 29 -6.89 4.84 -8.24
C TYR A 29 -5.74 3.87 -7.90
N THR A 30 -4.62 4.43 -7.43
CA THR A 30 -3.41 3.69 -7.11
C THR A 30 -3.03 3.93 -5.66
N VAL A 31 -2.70 2.86 -4.94
CA VAL A 31 -2.10 2.93 -3.62
C VAL A 31 -0.58 2.78 -3.75
N GLU A 32 0.15 3.57 -2.98
CA GLU A 32 1.60 3.52 -2.83
C GLU A 32 1.96 3.25 -1.37
N PHE A 33 2.86 2.31 -1.15
CA PHE A 33 3.53 2.06 0.13
C PHE A 33 5.04 2.20 -0.09
N CYS A 34 5.72 3.01 0.72
CA CYS A 34 7.14 3.28 0.55
C CYS A 34 7.88 3.05 1.86
N ASN A 35 8.87 2.15 1.86
CA ASN A 35 9.64 1.83 3.05
C ASN A 35 11.14 1.67 2.74
N THR A 36 12.00 1.88 3.74
CA THR A 36 13.46 1.63 3.64
C THR A 36 13.85 0.25 4.14
N ASN A 37 12.91 -0.50 4.74
CA ASN A 37 13.08 -1.91 5.08
C ASN A 37 12.65 -2.79 3.91
N GLU A 38 13.61 -3.50 3.32
CA GLU A 38 13.38 -4.40 2.18
C GLU A 38 12.41 -5.54 2.51
N THR A 39 12.65 -6.25 3.62
CA THR A 39 11.82 -7.39 4.03
C THR A 39 10.37 -6.97 4.21
N LEU A 40 10.14 -5.85 4.91
CA LEU A 40 8.78 -5.32 5.11
C LEU A 40 8.11 -4.95 3.78
N ALA A 41 8.85 -4.39 2.82
CA ALA A 41 8.31 -4.04 1.51
C ALA A 41 7.91 -5.28 0.69
N TYR A 42 8.71 -6.35 0.74
CA TYR A 42 8.37 -7.61 0.09
C TYR A 42 7.23 -8.35 0.79
N ASP A 43 7.20 -8.39 2.12
CA ASP A 43 6.11 -8.98 2.89
C ASP A 43 4.77 -8.26 2.61
N TYR A 44 4.82 -6.93 2.51
CA TYR A 44 3.68 -6.12 2.09
C TYR A 44 3.25 -6.44 0.65
N TYR A 45 4.20 -6.57 -0.28
CA TYR A 45 3.90 -6.94 -1.67
C TYR A 45 3.21 -8.31 -1.76
N GLU A 46 3.69 -9.32 -1.03
CA GLU A 46 3.09 -10.65 -0.98
C GLU A 46 1.71 -10.64 -0.31
N LEU A 47 1.53 -9.83 0.74
CA LEU A 47 0.22 -9.63 1.37
C LEU A 47 -0.80 -9.07 0.37
N VAL A 48 -0.42 -8.02 -0.37
CA VAL A 48 -1.27 -7.37 -1.37
C VAL A 48 -1.60 -8.33 -2.52
N CYS A 49 -0.61 -9.04 -3.05
CA CYS A 49 -0.81 -10.05 -4.09
C CYS A 49 -1.70 -11.20 -3.61
N GLY A 50 -1.49 -11.67 -2.38
CA GLY A 50 -2.29 -12.74 -1.76
C GLY A 50 -3.76 -12.34 -1.50
N LEU A 51 -4.05 -11.04 -1.41
CA LEU A 51 -5.41 -10.50 -1.34
C LEU A 51 -6.06 -10.30 -2.73
N GLY A 52 -5.34 -10.61 -3.82
CA GLY A 52 -5.85 -10.58 -5.19
C GLY A 52 -5.58 -9.29 -5.96
N PHE A 53 -4.79 -8.36 -5.41
CA PHE A 53 -4.41 -7.14 -6.11
C PHE A 53 -3.17 -7.37 -6.98
N LYS A 54 -3.07 -6.61 -8.07
CA LYS A 54 -1.89 -6.60 -8.92
C LYS A 54 -0.92 -5.52 -8.46
N ALA A 55 0.10 -5.92 -7.71
CA ALA A 55 1.13 -5.02 -7.21
C ALA A 55 2.39 -5.00 -8.07
N SER A 56 3.21 -3.98 -7.87
CA SER A 56 4.56 -3.84 -8.41
C SER A 56 5.47 -3.23 -7.36
N ILE A 57 6.73 -3.66 -7.31
CA ILE A 57 7.74 -3.14 -6.38
C ILE A 57 8.92 -2.55 -7.15
N LYS A 58 9.42 -1.40 -6.70
CA LYS A 58 10.59 -0.74 -7.29
C LYS A 58 11.55 -0.25 -6.22
N LYS A 59 12.82 -0.63 -6.35
CA LYS A 59 13.93 -0.10 -5.56
C LYS A 59 14.43 1.24 -6.14
N SER A 60 14.69 2.23 -5.31
CA SER A 60 15.30 3.50 -5.70
C SER A 60 16.10 4.12 -4.55
N ASP A 61 16.96 5.09 -4.85
CA ASP A 61 17.72 5.79 -3.82
C ASP A 61 16.82 6.71 -2.98
N ALA A 62 16.93 6.62 -1.66
CA ALA A 62 16.46 7.65 -0.75
C ALA A 62 17.54 8.73 -0.61
N LYS A 63 17.26 9.93 -1.11
CA LYS A 63 18.19 11.06 -1.08
C LYS A 63 17.72 12.14 -0.11
N LEU A 64 18.64 12.66 0.70
CA LEU A 64 18.45 13.83 1.55
C LEU A 64 19.50 14.87 1.16
N TYR A 65 19.07 16.09 0.82
CA TYR A 65 19.94 17.17 0.32
C TYR A 65 20.87 16.74 -0.83
N GLY A 66 20.36 15.94 -1.78
CA GLY A 66 21.12 15.46 -2.94
C GLY A 66 22.06 14.28 -2.65
N ARG A 67 22.29 13.92 -1.38
CA ARG A 67 23.11 12.77 -0.98
C ARG A 67 22.24 11.53 -0.78
N LYS A 68 22.65 10.39 -1.35
CA LYS A 68 22.04 9.09 -1.04
C LYS A 68 22.26 8.76 0.44
N THR A 69 21.16 8.54 1.16
CA THR A 69 21.15 8.20 2.59
C THR A 69 20.84 6.72 2.80
N SER A 70 19.89 6.16 2.03
CA SER A 70 19.57 4.73 2.04
C SER A 70 18.97 4.30 0.70
N ASP A 71 18.63 3.03 0.59
CA ASP A 71 17.68 2.55 -0.42
C ASP A 71 16.24 2.72 0.10
N ARG A 72 15.29 2.86 -0.82
CA ARG A 72 13.85 2.77 -0.56
C ARG A 72 13.18 1.82 -1.56
N TRP A 73 12.18 1.11 -1.08
CA TRP A 73 11.33 0.22 -1.85
C TRP A 73 9.94 0.82 -1.90
N ARG A 74 9.46 1.02 -3.12
CA ARG A 74 8.12 1.56 -3.39
C ARG A 74 7.27 0.44 -3.98
N VAL A 75 6.23 0.06 -3.25
CA VAL A 75 5.19 -0.85 -3.73
C VAL A 75 4.00 -0.03 -4.20
N THR A 76 3.47 -0.37 -5.38
CA THR A 76 2.25 0.26 -5.91
C THR A 76 1.29 -0.77 -6.47
N TYR A 77 -0.01 -0.56 -6.26
CA TYR A 77 -1.06 -1.39 -6.82
C TYR A 77 -2.32 -0.58 -7.11
N SER A 78 -3.07 -1.02 -8.12
CA SER A 78 -4.33 -0.39 -8.49
C SER A 78 -5.47 -0.93 -7.63
N VAL A 79 -6.37 -0.03 -7.24
CA VAL A 79 -7.61 -0.33 -6.53
C VAL A 79 -8.80 0.02 -7.40
N ARG A 80 -9.89 -0.70 -7.23
CA ARG A 80 -11.15 -0.39 -7.89
C ARG A 80 -11.99 0.53 -7.02
N PRO A 81 -12.90 1.26 -7.67
CA PRO A 81 -14.04 1.79 -6.99
C PRO A 81 -14.78 0.70 -6.15
N GLY A 82 -14.59 0.71 -4.84
CA GLY A 82 -15.32 -0.08 -3.83
C GLY A 82 -14.39 -0.79 -2.84
N ASP A 83 -13.09 -0.88 -3.16
CA ASP A 83 -12.11 -1.59 -2.36
C ASP A 83 -11.82 -0.86 -1.04
N LYS A 84 -11.97 -1.58 0.07
CA LYS A 84 -11.74 -1.05 1.43
C LYS A 84 -10.35 -1.43 1.92
N VAL A 85 -9.34 -0.72 1.43
CA VAL A 85 -7.92 -0.98 1.75
C VAL A 85 -7.33 -0.04 2.83
N PHE A 86 -8.12 0.84 3.42
CA PHE A 86 -7.79 1.70 4.58
C PHE A 86 -8.84 1.51 5.69
N ASN A 87 -8.51 1.74 6.97
CA ASN A 87 -9.43 1.53 8.12
C ASN A 87 -10.28 2.77 8.40
N SER A 88 -9.66 3.95 8.33
CA SER A 88 -10.32 5.21 8.69
C SER A 88 -10.75 6.00 7.45
N PHE A 89 -12.06 6.18 7.30
CA PHE A 89 -12.75 7.43 6.91
C PHE A 89 -11.91 8.54 6.20
N ILE A 90 -11.24 8.27 5.07
CA ILE A 90 -11.01 9.31 4.06
C ILE A 90 -12.36 9.53 3.38
N ARG A 91 -13.21 10.29 4.06
CA ARG A 91 -14.46 10.86 3.55
C ARG A 91 -14.17 12.02 2.59
N VAL A 92 -13.20 11.82 1.70
CA VAL A 92 -12.84 12.76 0.63
C VAL A 92 -12.83 12.08 -0.74
N PHE A 93 -12.94 10.74 -0.82
CA PHE A 93 -12.58 10.03 -2.06
C PHE A 93 -13.74 9.41 -2.86
N TRP A 94 -14.99 9.67 -2.48
CA TRP A 94 -16.13 9.04 -3.15
C TRP A 94 -17.29 9.96 -3.52
N ASN A 95 -17.35 11.18 -2.98
CA ASN A 95 -18.43 12.12 -3.27
C ASN A 95 -18.05 13.30 -4.18
N ASP A 96 -16.78 13.44 -4.58
CA ASP A 96 -16.31 14.57 -5.41
C ASP A 96 -16.08 14.22 -6.89
N LEU A 97 -16.74 13.15 -7.37
CA LEU A 97 -16.80 12.78 -8.79
C LEU A 97 -18.24 12.79 -9.33
N ARG A 98 -19.10 13.66 -8.78
CA ARG A 98 -20.23 14.19 -9.55
C ARG A 98 -19.76 15.43 -10.29
N LEU A 99 -19.19 15.21 -11.48
CA LEU A 99 -19.42 16.11 -12.61
C LEU A 99 -20.50 15.48 -13.47
#